data_AF-A0AAV2PNZ3-F1
#
_entry.id   AF-A0AAV2PNZ3-F1
#
_cell.length_a   1.000
_cell.length_b   1.000
_cell.length_c   1.000
_cell.angle_alpha   90.00
_cell.angle_beta   90.00
_cell.angle_gamma   90.00
#
_symmetry.space_group_name_H-M   'P 1'
#
loop_
_entity.id
_entity.type
_entity.pdbx_description
1 polymer ?
#
loop_
_entity_poly.entity_id
_entity_poly.type
_entity_poly.pdbx_seq_one_letter_code
_entity_poly.pdbx_strand_id
1 'polypeptide(L)'
;GGTHWSLLMFCKKENKYYHYDPIEGKNIDHAKELVVNTLDLNNFGWRGLPEYQEIKCPQQENSYDCGPYIMVYIQEITNNIVSGKELNRYHLNRDDATKFREQLKEIIQYRISKTKIVEIHIEEAKKDQQG
;
A
#
# COMPACT_ATOMS: atom_id res chain seq x y z
N GLY A 1 6.59 -12.21 14.47
CA GLY A 1 5.84 -11.47 13.44
C GLY A 1 6.22 -10.00 13.48
N GLY A 2 5.74 -9.18 12.54
CA GLY A 2 5.83 -7.72 12.58
C GLY A 2 4.54 -7.11 13.15
N THR A 3 4.65 -5.99 13.86
CA THR A 3 3.53 -5.34 14.58
C THR A 3 3.03 -4.08 13.89
N HIS A 4 3.74 -3.60 12.87
CA HIS A 4 3.49 -2.31 12.27
C HIS A 4 3.87 -2.30 10.79
N TRP A 5 3.13 -1.53 9.99
CA TRP A 5 3.36 -1.37 8.57
C TRP A 5 3.54 0.11 8.25
N SER A 6 4.47 0.40 7.34
CA SER A 6 4.64 1.71 6.73
C SER A 6 4.87 1.55 5.21
N LEU A 7 4.87 2.66 4.48
CA LEU A 7 5.03 2.67 3.02
C LEU A 7 6.33 3.41 2.65
N LEU A 8 7.19 2.77 1.85
CA LEU A 8 8.34 3.41 1.22
C LEU A 8 8.13 3.46 -0.30
N MET A 9 8.24 4.65 -0.89
CA MET A 9 8.06 4.88 -2.33
C MET A 9 9.29 5.55 -2.93
N PHE A 10 9.78 5.02 -4.05
CA PHE A 10 10.87 5.64 -4.81
C PHE A 10 10.34 6.42 -6.02
N CYS A 11 10.64 7.72 -6.09
CA CYS A 11 10.41 8.54 -7.28
C CYS A 11 11.68 8.65 -8.11
N LYS A 12 11.71 7.92 -9.22
CA LYS A 12 12.84 7.94 -10.17
C LYS A 12 13.10 9.33 -10.78
N LYS A 13 12.05 10.13 -11.00
CA LYS A 13 12.17 11.48 -11.57
C LYS A 13 12.99 12.39 -10.66
N GLU A 14 12.67 12.38 -9.37
CA GLU A 14 13.30 13.19 -8.33
C GLU A 14 14.53 12.53 -7.70
N ASN A 15 14.80 11.25 -8.02
CA ASN A 15 15.84 10.45 -7.36
C ASN A 15 15.67 10.47 -5.83
N LYS A 16 14.45 10.23 -5.35
CA LYS A 16 14.08 10.42 -3.94
C LYS A 16 13.18 9.29 -3.44
N TYR A 17 13.46 8.83 -2.22
CA TYR A 17 12.60 7.95 -1.44
C TYR A 17 11.73 8.77 -0.50
N TYR A 18 10.44 8.44 -0.45
CA TYR A 18 9.46 9.00 0.48
C TYR A 18 8.97 7.88 1.40
N HIS A 19 9.08 8.10 2.70
CA HIS A 19 8.59 7.19 3.71
C HIS A 19 7.34 7.77 4.37
N TYR A 20 6.27 6.98 4.38
CA TYR A 20 4.97 7.33 4.96
C TYR A 20 4.67 6.35 6.08
N ASP A 21 4.66 6.86 7.31
CA ASP A 21 4.48 6.06 8.49
C ASP A 21 3.17 6.45 9.21
N PRO A 22 2.15 5.57 9.25
CA PRO A 22 0.93 5.79 10.03
C PRO A 22 1.17 5.92 11.54
N ILE A 23 2.31 5.45 12.06
CA ILE A 23 2.78 5.72 13.42
C ILE A 23 4.20 6.29 13.32
N GLU A 24 4.28 7.62 13.28
CA GLU A 24 5.52 8.36 13.10
C GLU A 24 6.68 7.78 13.93
N GLY A 25 7.79 7.50 13.25
CA GLY A 25 9.02 7.06 13.89
C GLY A 25 9.18 5.55 14.05
N LYS A 26 8.14 4.73 13.87
CA LYS A 26 8.21 3.29 14.19
C LYS A 26 9.07 2.49 13.21
N ASN A 27 9.03 2.83 11.92
CA ASN A 27 9.71 2.05 10.88
C ASN A 27 10.86 2.81 10.19
N ILE A 28 11.36 3.92 10.75
CA ILE A 28 12.41 4.75 10.11
C ILE A 28 13.67 3.93 9.80
N ASP A 29 14.17 3.16 10.78
CA ASP A 29 15.41 2.40 10.60
C ASP A 29 15.24 1.28 9.56
N HIS A 30 14.10 0.59 9.60
CA HIS A 30 13.74 -0.43 8.60
C HIS A 30 13.59 0.17 7.20
N ALA A 31 13.02 1.38 7.08
CA ALA A 31 12.89 2.07 5.81
C ALA A 31 14.25 2.47 5.24
N LYS A 32 15.14 3.03 6.07
CA LYS A 32 16.51 3.37 5.65
C LYS A 32 17.33 2.15 5.27
N GLU A 33 17.21 1.06 6.02
CA GLU A 33 17.85 -0.22 5.69
C GLU A 33 17.36 -0.73 4.32
N LEU A 34 16.04 -0.68 4.07
CA LEU A 34 15.48 -1.06 2.78
C LEU A 34 15.96 -0.16 1.63
N VAL A 35 16.10 1.16 1.87
CA VAL A 35 16.72 2.06 0.89
C VAL A 35 18.12 1.55 0.55
N VAL A 36 19.00 1.41 1.56
CA VAL A 36 20.39 0.97 1.36
C VAL A 36 20.46 -0.36 0.60
N ASN A 37 19.63 -1.33 0.97
CA ASN A 37 19.62 -2.66 0.36
C ASN A 37 19.05 -2.68 -1.07
N THR A 38 18.28 -1.65 -1.46
CA THR A 38 17.72 -1.52 -2.81
C THR A 38 18.53 -0.57 -3.70
N LEU A 39 19.59 0.05 -3.18
CA LEU A 39 20.49 0.89 -3.95
C LEU A 39 21.24 0.06 -4.99
N ASP A 40 20.96 0.29 -6.27
CA ASP A 40 21.77 -0.22 -7.37
C ASP A 40 22.91 0.75 -7.66
N LEU A 41 24.07 0.50 -7.03
CA LEU A 41 25.25 1.35 -7.13
C LEU A 41 25.76 1.56 -8.57
N ASN A 42 25.43 0.63 -9.48
CA ASN A 42 25.83 0.72 -10.88
C ASN A 42 24.97 1.70 -11.69
N ASN A 43 23.84 2.14 -11.15
CA ASN A 43 22.81 2.89 -11.88
C ASN A 43 22.75 4.38 -11.49
N PHE A 44 23.57 4.83 -10.54
CA PHE A 44 23.46 6.21 -10.01
C PHE A 44 24.05 7.31 -10.88
N GLY A 45 24.83 6.98 -11.91
CA GLY A 45 25.30 7.92 -12.94
C GLY A 45 25.68 9.31 -12.39
N TRP A 46 25.24 10.38 -13.07
CA TRP A 46 25.47 11.77 -12.67
C TRP A 46 24.50 12.29 -11.59
N ARG A 47 23.45 11.53 -11.27
CA ARG A 47 22.38 11.99 -10.34
C ARG A 47 22.74 11.79 -8.87
N GLY A 48 23.79 11.02 -8.58
CA GLY A 48 24.24 10.74 -7.22
C GLY A 48 23.29 9.81 -6.46
N LEU A 49 23.58 9.63 -5.17
CA LEU A 49 22.75 8.84 -4.27
C LEU A 49 21.36 9.47 -4.11
N PRO A 50 20.30 8.65 -3.98
CA PRO A 50 18.95 9.16 -3.87
C PRO A 50 18.71 9.78 -2.49
N GLU A 51 17.93 10.85 -2.46
CA GLU A 51 17.52 11.49 -1.21
C GLU A 51 16.51 10.61 -0.45
N TYR A 52 16.46 10.76 0.88
CA TYR A 52 15.46 10.13 1.73
C TYR A 52 14.64 11.20 2.45
N GLN A 53 13.31 11.05 2.44
CA GLN A 53 12.40 11.99 3.07
C GLN A 53 11.30 11.28 3.87
N GLU A 54 11.21 11.58 5.16
CA GLU A 54 10.03 11.27 5.98
C GLU A 54 8.89 12.20 5.60
N ILE A 55 7.71 11.66 5.35
CA ILE A 55 6.53 12.44 5.02
C ILE A 55 5.58 12.51 6.20
N LYS A 56 5.27 13.75 6.59
CA LYS A 56 4.17 14.04 7.49
C LYS A 56 2.86 13.64 6.82
N CYS A 57 2.32 12.51 7.26
CA CYS A 57 1.06 11.95 6.79
C CYS A 57 0.05 11.87 7.95
N PRO A 58 -1.25 11.72 7.65
CA PRO A 58 -2.27 11.45 8.67
C PRO A 58 -1.85 10.32 9.61
N GLN A 59 -2.03 10.45 10.91
CA GLN A 59 -1.54 9.46 11.88
C GLN A 59 -2.69 8.56 12.34
N GLN A 60 -2.43 7.25 12.47
CA GLN A 60 -3.42 6.34 13.01
C GLN A 60 -3.60 6.58 14.51
N GLU A 61 -4.84 6.44 14.98
CA GLU A 61 -5.18 6.64 16.40
C GLU A 61 -5.46 5.33 17.15
N ASN A 62 -5.50 4.20 16.43
CA ASN A 62 -5.69 2.86 17.00
C ASN A 62 -4.46 1.98 16.76
N SER A 63 -4.47 0.74 17.26
CA SER A 63 -3.31 -0.17 17.20
C SER A 63 -3.31 -1.13 16.00
N TYR A 64 -4.29 -1.05 15.10
CA TYR A 64 -4.53 -2.10 14.11
C TYR A 64 -4.77 -1.61 12.67
N ASP A 65 -4.95 -0.30 12.44
CA ASP A 65 -5.26 0.25 11.12
C ASP A 65 -4.05 0.66 10.26
N CYS A 66 -2.81 0.38 10.67
CA CYS A 66 -1.61 0.71 9.86
C CYS A 66 -1.73 0.20 8.41
N GLY A 67 -2.23 -1.02 8.21
CA GLY A 67 -2.48 -1.58 6.87
C GLY A 67 -3.49 -0.78 6.05
N PRO A 68 -4.75 -0.60 6.53
CA PRO A 68 -5.72 0.27 5.88
C PRO A 68 -5.23 1.71 5.61
N TYR A 69 -4.50 2.34 6.53
CA TYR A 69 -3.90 3.67 6.30
C TYR A 69 -2.96 3.67 5.08
N ILE A 70 -2.07 2.67 4.97
CA ILE A 70 -1.19 2.52 3.80
C ILE A 70 -1.99 2.44 2.49
N MET A 71 -3.08 1.68 2.49
CA MET A 71 -3.90 1.54 1.28
C MET A 71 -4.54 2.86 0.85
N VAL A 72 -5.02 3.65 1.82
CA VAL A 72 -5.55 4.99 1.54
C VAL A 72 -4.43 5.94 1.08
N TYR A 73 -3.22 5.85 1.65
CA TYR A 73 -2.07 6.62 1.17
C TYR A 73 -1.76 6.32 -0.29
N ILE A 74 -1.70 5.03 -0.67
CA ILE A 74 -1.43 4.61 -2.04
C ILE A 74 -2.48 5.19 -2.99
N GLN A 75 -3.76 5.16 -2.60
CA GLN A 75 -4.84 5.73 -3.41
C GLN A 75 -4.64 7.24 -3.62
N GLU A 76 -4.38 8.00 -2.56
CA GLU A 76 -4.17 9.46 -2.64
C GLU A 76 -2.90 9.84 -3.41
N ILE A 77 -1.79 9.14 -3.18
CA ILE A 77 -0.54 9.35 -3.91
C ILE A 77 -0.75 9.07 -5.40
N THR A 78 -1.45 8.00 -5.74
CA THR A 78 -1.78 7.68 -7.15
C THR A 78 -2.64 8.77 -7.77
N ASN A 79 -3.66 9.25 -7.05
CA ASN A 79 -4.50 10.37 -7.51
C ASN A 79 -3.68 11.64 -7.75
N ASN A 80 -2.73 11.94 -6.86
CA ASN A 80 -1.82 13.07 -6.99
C ASN A 80 -0.91 12.93 -8.21
N ILE A 81 -0.31 11.76 -8.43
CA ILE A 81 0.54 11.48 -9.60
C ILE A 81 -0.24 11.72 -10.90
N VAL A 82 -1.44 11.13 -11.02
CA VAL A 82 -2.28 11.29 -12.22
C VAL A 82 -2.71 12.74 -12.42
N SER A 83 -2.96 13.47 -11.34
CA SER A 83 -3.37 14.88 -11.38
C SER A 83 -2.21 15.88 -11.50
N GLY A 84 -0.95 15.41 -11.52
CA GLY A 84 0.23 16.27 -11.49
C GLY A 84 0.39 17.11 -10.21
N LYS A 85 -0.18 16.66 -9.09
CA LYS A 85 -0.07 17.31 -7.77
C LYS A 85 1.15 16.76 -7.00
N GLU A 86 1.56 17.50 -5.97
CA GLU A 86 2.61 17.05 -5.05
C GLU A 86 2.20 15.79 -4.26
N LEU A 87 3.17 14.91 -4.01
CA LEU A 87 2.95 13.60 -3.39
C LEU A 87 2.57 13.65 -1.91
N ASN A 88 2.89 14.75 -1.23
CA ASN A 88 2.62 15.00 0.19
C ASN A 88 1.24 15.66 0.44
N ARG A 89 0.43 15.86 -0.61
CA ARG A 89 -0.90 16.46 -0.47
C ARG A 89 -1.93 15.38 -0.10
N TYR A 90 -2.52 15.49 1.08
CA TYR A 90 -3.51 14.53 1.57
C TYR A 90 -4.87 15.16 1.82
N HIS A 91 -5.92 14.45 1.44
CA HIS A 91 -7.25 14.63 2.03
C HIS A 91 -7.69 13.29 2.61
N LEU A 92 -7.32 13.04 3.86
CA LEU A 92 -7.66 11.81 4.56
C LEU A 92 -8.40 12.18 5.84
N ASN A 93 -9.65 11.73 5.93
CA ASN A 93 -10.46 11.83 7.14
C ASN A 93 -10.19 10.62 8.04
N ARG A 94 -10.37 10.81 9.34
CA ARG A 94 -10.17 9.77 10.35
C ARG A 94 -10.84 8.43 10.00
N ASP A 95 -12.03 8.48 9.41
CA ASP A 95 -12.84 7.30 9.10
C ASP A 95 -12.46 6.61 7.79
N ASP A 96 -11.60 7.21 6.96
CA ASP A 96 -11.33 6.68 5.62
C ASP A 96 -10.61 5.33 5.68
N ALA A 97 -9.70 5.15 6.64
CA ALA A 97 -9.06 3.86 6.90
C ALA A 97 -10.07 2.79 7.34
N THR A 98 -11.03 3.16 8.20
CA THR A 98 -12.10 2.25 8.65
C THR A 98 -13.02 1.87 7.49
N LYS A 99 -13.46 2.84 6.69
CA LYS A 99 -14.27 2.60 5.49
C LYS A 99 -13.52 1.71 4.49
N PHE A 100 -12.23 1.96 4.29
CA PHE A 100 -11.40 1.13 3.41
C PHE A 100 -11.32 -0.32 3.91
N ARG A 101 -11.17 -0.53 5.22
CA ARG A 101 -11.20 -1.87 5.83
C ARG A 101 -12.54 -2.57 5.59
N GLU A 102 -13.65 -1.87 5.76
CA GLU A 102 -14.99 -2.42 5.51
C GLU A 102 -15.17 -2.82 4.05
N GLN A 103 -14.79 -1.93 3.12
CA GLN A 103 -14.81 -2.19 1.68
C GLN A 103 -13.93 -3.39 1.30
N LEU A 104 -12.71 -3.49 1.85
CA LEU A 104 -11.85 -4.65 1.63
C LEU A 104 -12.51 -5.95 2.06
N LYS A 105 -13.15 -5.95 3.24
CA LYS A 105 -13.86 -7.12 3.76
C LYS A 105 -15.00 -7.53 2.83
N GLU A 106 -15.80 -6.58 2.36
CA GLU A 106 -16.90 -6.83 1.43
C GLU A 106 -16.39 -7.41 0.10
N ILE A 107 -15.33 -6.83 -0.48
CA ILE A 107 -14.73 -7.32 -1.74
C ILE A 107 -14.20 -8.73 -1.58
N ILE A 108 -13.52 -9.03 -0.48
CA ILE A 108 -12.99 -10.36 -0.19
C ILE A 108 -14.13 -11.37 -0.07
N GLN A 109 -15.17 -11.03 0.70
CA GLN A 109 -16.34 -11.90 0.89
C GLN A 109 -17.08 -12.17 -0.43
N TYR A 110 -17.25 -11.13 -1.26
CA TYR A 110 -17.85 -11.25 -2.58
C TYR A 110 -17.02 -12.16 -3.51
N ARG A 111 -15.69 -11.99 -3.52
CA ARG A 111 -14.83 -12.84 -4.36
C ARG A 111 -14.86 -14.30 -3.91
N ILE A 112 -14.84 -14.56 -2.61
CA ILE A 112 -14.95 -15.92 -2.07
C ILE A 112 -16.29 -16.56 -2.46
N SER A 113 -17.41 -15.84 -2.35
CA SER A 113 -18.72 -16.40 -2.69
C SER A 113 -18.84 -16.71 -4.18
N LYS A 114 -18.34 -15.82 -5.04
CA LYS A 114 -18.28 -16.02 -6.49
C LYS A 114 -17.46 -17.26 -6.88
N THR A 115 -16.28 -17.45 -6.28
CA THR A 115 -15.44 -18.63 -6.55
C THR A 115 -16.16 -19.93 -6.20
N LYS A 116 -16.80 -20.00 -5.02
CA LYS A 116 -17.57 -21.19 -4.59
C LYS A 116 -18.71 -21.52 -5.55
N ILE A 117 -19.42 -20.51 -6.04
CA ILE A 117 -20.50 -20.71 -7.02
C ILE A 117 -19.95 -21.34 -8.30
N VAL A 118 -18.82 -20.83 -8.81
CA VAL A 118 -18.18 -21.38 -10.02
C VAL A 118 -17.74 -22.84 -9.81
N GLU A 119 -17.16 -23.16 -8.66
CA GLU A 119 -16.75 -24.53 -8.31
C GLU A 119 -17.95 -25.49 -8.30
N ILE A 120 -19.07 -25.08 -7.70
CA ILE A 120 -20.31 -25.88 -7.69
C ILE A 120 -20.82 -26.17 -9.11
N HIS A 121 -20.89 -25.15 -9.97
CA HIS A 121 -21.36 -25.33 -11.35
C HIS A 121 -20.41 -26.25 -12.17
N ILE A 122 -19.10 -26.19 -11.91
CA ILE A 122 -18.12 -27.08 -12.55
C ILE A 122 -18.33 -28.52 -12.08
N GLU A 123 -18.60 -28.74 -10.79
CA GLU A 123 -18.87 -30.08 -10.25
C GLU A 123 -20.17 -30.67 -10.78
N GLU A 124 -21.24 -29.88 -10.88
CA GLU A 124 -22.52 -30.30 -11.47
C GLU A 124 -22.36 -30.69 -12.94
N ALA A 125 -21.70 -29.84 -13.75
CA ALA A 125 -21.47 -30.13 -15.16
C ALA A 125 -20.62 -31.39 -15.40
N LYS A 126 -19.70 -31.73 -14.47
CA LYS A 126 -18.92 -32.99 -14.52
C LYS A 126 -19.76 -34.22 -14.20
N LYS A 127 -20.76 -34.10 -13.32
CA LYS A 127 -21.68 -35.20 -13.00
C LYS A 127 -22.60 -35.52 -14.17
N ASP A 128 -23.07 -34.50 -14.89
CA ASP A 128 -23.96 -34.64 -16.04
C ASP A 128 -23.26 -35.27 -17.28
N GLN A 129 -21.93 -35.23 -17.35
CA GLN A 129 -21.15 -35.86 -18.43
C GLN A 129 -20.74 -37.32 -18.15
N GLN A 130 -21.02 -37.84 -16.95
CA GLN A 130 -20.68 -39.21 -16.55
C GLN A 130 -21.91 -40.15 -16.47
N GLY A 131 -23.12 -39.65 -16.75
CA GLY A 131 -24.36 -40.42 -16.87
C GLY A 131 -24.81 -40.54 -18.31
#